data_AF-A0A6N2JK87-F1
#
_entry.id   AF-A0A6N2JK87-F1
#
_cell.length_a   1.000
_cell.length_b   1.000
_cell.length_c   1.000
_cell.angle_alpha   90.00
_cell.angle_beta   90.00
_cell.angle_gamma   90.00
#
_symmetry.space_group_name_H-M   'P 1'
#
loop_
_entity.id
_entity.type
_entity.pdbx_description
1 polymer ?
#
loop_
_entity_poly.entity_id
_entity_poly.type
_entity_poly.pdbx_seq_one_letter_code
_entity_poly.pdbx_strand_id
1 'polypeptide(L)'
;MSNQPQSSPKNWLYFAFGSGATLIISAIAFGILSFNKSAQIQSAGTWKVEANGTPTGTSSVTIIISSEGKITALSPTNEKEAIELGTITKVSDVAVLPKDAQVLPNPFVYFTNQAKKARQSEAKTYTGAMNRSQQAHYLEKDRWAKNIDELAVGIVAESDNYRYKTQPIGSIKTANIKNYPEIAVQTALAKKEGLKSYLGVSYVTGSSSNDLTTLAILCESNEPTTKEAGLPKFDGKAVQCPDGYTNINN
;
A
#
# COMPACT_ATOMS: atom_id res chain seq x y z
N MET A 1 19.62 47.77 -23.19
CA MET A 1 20.11 47.43 -21.84
C MET A 1 18.94 46.84 -21.07
N SER A 2 18.84 45.51 -21.03
CA SER A 2 17.80 44.78 -20.31
C SER A 2 18.35 44.48 -18.91
N ASN A 3 17.75 45.09 -17.88
CA ASN A 3 18.05 44.79 -16.49
C ASN A 3 17.50 43.40 -16.16
N GLN A 4 18.38 42.39 -16.09
CA GLN A 4 18.10 41.15 -15.38
C GLN A 4 18.00 41.47 -13.88
N PRO A 5 16.97 41.00 -13.16
CA PRO A 5 16.91 41.17 -11.72
C PRO A 5 18.04 40.35 -11.09
N GLN A 6 18.99 41.05 -10.48
CA GLN A 6 20.08 40.44 -9.73
C GLN A 6 19.46 39.67 -8.57
N SER A 7 19.37 38.34 -8.69
CA SER A 7 18.83 37.48 -7.65
C SER A 7 19.78 37.55 -6.45
N SER A 8 19.33 38.22 -5.39
CA SER A 8 19.99 38.21 -4.07
C SER A 8 20.32 36.76 -3.67
N PRO A 9 21.51 36.49 -3.11
CA PRO A 9 21.93 35.14 -2.73
C PRO A 9 20.96 34.46 -1.75
N LYS A 10 20.13 35.21 -1.02
CA LYS A 10 19.14 34.63 -0.10
C LYS A 10 17.88 34.09 -0.79
N ASN A 11 17.57 34.53 -2.02
CA ASN A 11 16.30 34.19 -2.68
C ASN A 11 16.26 32.76 -3.23
N TRP A 12 17.38 32.20 -3.69
CA TRP A 12 17.37 30.84 -4.26
C TRP A 12 17.04 29.78 -3.23
N LEU A 13 17.36 29.99 -1.94
CA LEU A 13 16.99 29.08 -0.88
C LEU A 13 15.46 28.98 -0.74
N TYR A 14 14.75 30.11 -0.83
CA TYR A 14 13.28 30.12 -0.87
C TYR A 14 12.72 29.46 -2.12
N PHE A 15 13.40 29.55 -3.27
CA PHE A 15 12.98 28.88 -4.51
C PHE A 15 13.27 27.38 -4.52
N ALA A 16 14.35 26.93 -3.88
CA ALA A 16 14.68 25.50 -3.77
C ALA A 16 13.77 24.75 -2.80
N PHE A 17 13.30 25.43 -1.74
CA PHE A 17 12.40 24.83 -0.75
C PHE A 17 10.92 25.19 -0.96
N GLY A 18 10.59 26.19 -1.78
CA GLY A 18 9.21 26.60 -2.04
C GLY A 18 8.44 27.01 -0.78
N SER A 19 7.26 27.61 -0.94
CA SER A 19 6.34 27.95 0.16
C SER A 19 5.72 26.73 0.87
N GLY A 20 6.24 25.52 0.64
CA GLY A 20 5.71 24.25 1.15
C GLY A 20 6.74 23.23 1.66
N ALA A 21 8.06 23.48 1.63
CA ALA A 21 9.06 22.51 2.13
C ALA A 21 9.78 22.94 3.43
N THR A 22 9.03 23.20 4.48
CA THR A 22 9.56 23.31 5.86
C THR A 22 9.98 21.97 6.50
N LEU A 23 10.11 20.88 5.73
CA LEU A 23 10.27 19.52 6.29
C LEU A 23 11.35 18.64 5.62
N ILE A 24 12.50 19.18 5.22
CA ILE A 24 13.65 18.33 4.80
C ILE A 24 14.88 18.47 5.72
N ILE A 25 14.91 19.46 6.63
CA ILE A 25 16.02 19.57 7.60
C ILE A 25 15.92 18.51 8.72
N SER A 26 14.76 17.87 8.92
CA SER A 26 14.55 16.87 9.98
C SER A 26 15.12 15.47 9.68
N ALA A 27 15.45 15.13 8.42
CA ALA A 27 15.92 13.78 8.07
C ALA A 27 17.43 13.57 8.31
N ILE A 28 18.23 14.65 8.30
CA ILE A 28 19.68 14.57 8.50
C ILE A 28 20.03 14.35 9.99
N ALA A 29 19.16 14.78 10.90
CA ALA A 29 19.39 14.64 12.34
C ALA A 29 19.19 13.20 12.88
N PHE A 30 18.45 12.33 12.17
CA PHE A 30 18.11 11.00 12.68
C PHE A 30 19.05 9.86 12.24
N GLY A 31 19.88 10.07 11.21
CA GLY A 31 20.79 9.03 10.69
C GLY A 31 22.20 9.01 11.30
N ILE A 32 22.61 10.05 12.04
CA ILE A 32 24.01 10.25 12.48
C ILE A 32 24.22 9.98 13.99
N LEU A 33 23.15 9.70 14.76
CA LEU A 33 23.21 9.64 16.22
C LEU A 33 23.56 8.26 16.83
N SER A 34 24.09 7.32 16.06
CA SER A 34 24.44 5.98 16.55
C SER A 34 25.95 5.69 16.71
N PHE A 35 26.85 6.69 16.75
CA PHE A 35 28.29 6.39 16.84
C PHE A 35 29.07 7.11 17.95
N ASN A 36 30.01 6.35 18.52
CA ASN A 36 31.00 6.75 19.53
C ASN A 36 32.01 7.80 19.01
N LYS A 37 32.74 8.42 19.95
CA LYS A 37 33.68 9.55 19.77
C LYS A 37 34.68 9.47 18.60
N SER A 38 34.94 8.31 17.98
CA SER A 38 35.80 8.21 16.79
C SER A 38 35.07 8.47 15.45
N ALA A 39 33.74 8.62 15.45
CA ALA A 39 32.93 8.76 14.24
C ALA A 39 32.50 10.20 13.89
N GLN A 40 32.77 11.19 14.75
CA GLN A 40 32.60 12.61 14.40
C GLN A 40 33.53 13.03 13.25
N ILE A 41 34.65 12.32 13.08
CA ILE A 41 35.58 12.48 11.94
C ILE A 41 35.05 11.80 10.67
N GLN A 42 34.09 10.87 10.78
CA GLN A 42 33.57 10.06 9.67
C GLN A 42 32.23 10.57 9.09
N SER A 43 31.56 11.51 9.78
CA SER A 43 30.37 12.21 9.26
C SER A 43 30.69 13.44 8.40
N ALA A 44 31.96 13.88 8.40
CA ALA A 44 32.44 14.95 7.54
C ALA A 44 32.41 14.47 6.09
N GLY A 45 31.49 15.02 5.29
CA GLY A 45 31.24 14.55 3.93
C GLY A 45 30.29 15.46 3.18
N THR A 46 30.33 15.36 1.87
CA THR A 46 29.37 16.03 0.98
C THR A 46 28.20 15.08 0.75
N TRP A 47 26.99 15.50 1.12
CA TRP A 47 25.79 14.69 1.00
C TRP A 47 24.88 15.31 -0.05
N LYS A 48 24.59 14.56 -1.12
CA LYS A 48 23.58 14.93 -2.11
C LYS A 48 22.23 14.39 -1.66
N VAL A 49 21.25 15.27 -1.50
CA VAL A 49 19.87 14.86 -1.18
C VAL A 49 19.05 14.90 -2.46
N GLU A 50 18.59 13.74 -2.90
CA GLU A 50 17.66 13.61 -4.02
C GLU A 50 16.27 13.29 -3.47
N ALA A 51 15.29 14.13 -3.76
CA ALA A 51 13.91 13.93 -3.32
C ALA A 51 13.18 13.00 -4.28
N ASN A 52 12.91 11.76 -3.86
CA ASN A 52 12.13 10.80 -4.64
C ASN A 52 10.69 11.30 -4.84
N GLY A 53 10.23 11.33 -6.10
CA GLY A 53 8.88 11.79 -6.46
C GLY A 53 8.74 13.29 -6.70
N THR A 54 9.85 14.01 -6.89
CA THR A 54 9.81 15.42 -7.32
C THR A 54 9.51 15.56 -8.81
N PRO A 55 8.75 16.60 -9.23
CA PRO A 55 8.55 16.90 -10.64
C PRO A 55 9.88 17.07 -11.37
N THR A 56 9.96 16.57 -12.61
CA THR A 56 11.09 16.76 -13.53
C THR A 56 11.44 18.25 -13.62
N GLY A 57 12.67 18.60 -13.20
CA GLY A 57 13.16 20.00 -13.17
C GLY A 57 13.41 20.58 -11.76
N THR A 58 13.20 19.82 -10.69
CA THR A 58 13.50 20.28 -9.33
C THR A 58 15.01 20.23 -9.07
N SER A 59 15.62 21.39 -8.78
CA SER A 59 17.05 21.51 -8.50
C SER A 59 17.44 20.74 -7.23
N SER A 60 18.37 19.78 -7.33
CA SER A 60 18.92 19.09 -6.16
C SER A 60 19.85 20.03 -5.38
N VAL A 61 19.59 20.24 -4.09
CA VAL A 61 20.48 21.00 -3.21
C VAL A 61 21.49 20.05 -2.58
N THR A 62 22.77 20.39 -2.66
CA THR A 62 23.84 19.63 -1.98
C THR A 62 24.08 20.22 -0.60
N ILE A 63 24.07 19.37 0.43
CA ILE A 63 24.27 19.78 1.82
C ILE A 63 25.62 19.23 2.30
N ILE A 64 26.43 20.10 2.88
CA ILE A 64 27.72 19.78 3.48
C ILE A 64 27.57 19.90 5.00
N ILE A 65 28.07 18.90 5.71
CA ILE A 65 28.18 18.93 7.17
C ILE A 65 29.66 18.86 7.51
N SER A 66 30.20 19.92 8.09
CA SER A 66 31.62 19.95 8.48
C SER A 66 31.88 19.04 9.69
N SER A 67 33.15 18.68 9.91
CA SER A 67 33.60 17.99 11.12
C SER A 67 33.36 18.81 12.40
N GLU A 68 33.16 20.12 12.29
CA GLU A 68 32.76 20.98 13.42
C GLU A 68 31.23 21.14 13.56
N GLY A 69 30.44 20.42 12.77
CA GLY A 69 28.98 20.44 12.84
C GLY A 69 28.31 21.61 12.12
N LYS A 70 29.02 22.35 11.27
CA LYS A 70 28.42 23.40 10.43
C LYS A 70 27.64 22.77 9.28
N ILE A 71 26.43 23.26 9.03
CA ILE A 71 25.61 22.86 7.90
C ILE A 71 25.66 23.94 6.82
N THR A 72 26.04 23.57 5.61
CA THR A 72 26.12 24.49 4.47
C THR A 72 25.36 23.91 3.28
N ALA A 73 24.61 24.72 2.55
CA ALA A 73 23.95 24.33 1.31
C ALA A 73 24.67 24.96 0.11
N LEU A 74 25.00 24.15 -0.89
CA LEU A 74 25.54 24.64 -2.17
C LEU A 74 24.41 25.10 -3.09
N SER A 75 24.64 26.23 -3.75
CA SER A 75 23.71 26.71 -4.77
C SER A 75 23.68 25.72 -5.94
N PRO A 76 22.48 25.25 -6.34
CA PRO A 76 22.36 24.29 -7.44
C PRO A 76 22.66 24.90 -8.81
N THR A 77 22.71 26.23 -8.90
CA THR A 77 23.03 26.97 -10.14
C THR A 77 24.47 27.49 -10.15
N ASN A 78 25.18 27.45 -9.02
CA ASN A 78 26.54 27.94 -8.90
C ASN A 78 27.29 27.20 -7.77
N GLU A 79 28.13 26.23 -8.13
CA GLU A 79 28.89 25.41 -7.16
C GLU A 79 29.89 26.20 -6.30
N LYS A 80 30.18 27.46 -6.65
CA LYS A 80 31.06 28.35 -5.86
C LYS A 80 30.32 29.15 -4.80
N GLU A 81 28.99 29.13 -4.80
CA GLU A 81 28.16 29.79 -3.78
C GLU A 81 27.63 28.77 -2.77
N ALA A 82 27.84 29.08 -1.50
CA ALA A 82 27.37 28.26 -0.38
C ALA A 82 26.69 29.15 0.67
N ILE A 83 25.65 28.64 1.31
CA ILE A 83 24.94 29.33 2.39
C ILE A 83 25.02 28.50 3.66
N GLU A 84 25.56 29.10 4.73
CA GLU A 84 25.56 28.50 6.06
C GLU A 84 24.13 28.51 6.60
N LEU A 85 23.57 27.31 6.81
CA LEU A 85 22.22 27.11 7.32
C LEU A 85 22.17 27.15 8.84
N GLY A 86 23.29 26.83 9.50
CA GLY A 86 23.43 26.86 10.95
C GLY A 86 24.48 25.89 11.46
N THR A 87 24.50 25.70 12.78
CA THR A 87 25.44 24.85 13.50
C THR A 87 24.68 23.80 14.31
N ILE A 88 25.09 22.54 14.22
CA ILE A 88 24.60 21.47 15.09
C ILE A 88 25.38 21.54 16.40
N THR A 89 24.73 21.98 17.47
CA THR A 89 25.30 21.94 18.82
C THR A 89 24.80 20.70 19.54
N LYS A 90 25.71 19.91 20.12
CA LYS A 90 25.33 18.79 20.98
C LYS A 90 24.75 19.33 22.28
N VAL A 91 23.44 19.14 22.48
CA VAL A 91 22.72 19.61 23.67
C VAL A 91 22.50 18.53 24.74
N SER A 92 22.79 17.27 24.43
CA SER A 92 22.68 16.14 25.35
C SER A 92 23.51 14.94 24.86
N ASP A 93 24.02 14.13 25.79
CA ASP A 93 24.61 12.82 25.51
C ASP A 93 23.54 11.72 25.36
N VAL A 94 22.27 12.02 25.65
CA VAL A 94 21.16 11.06 25.70
C VAL A 94 20.29 11.20 24.46
N ALA A 95 20.28 10.16 23.62
CA ALA A 95 19.47 10.06 22.39
C ALA A 95 18.04 9.54 22.67
N VAL A 96 17.41 10.00 23.75
CA VAL A 96 16.04 9.58 24.12
C VAL A 96 15.08 10.70 23.75
N LEU A 97 14.07 10.35 22.94
CA LEU A 97 12.96 11.24 22.63
C LEU A 97 12.32 11.73 23.94
N PRO A 98 12.07 13.04 24.13
CA PRO A 98 11.38 13.54 25.31
C PRO A 98 10.06 12.79 25.53
N LYS A 99 9.73 12.48 26.78
CA LYS A 99 8.57 11.63 27.13
C LYS A 99 7.22 12.20 26.66
N ASP A 100 7.20 13.48 26.33
CA ASP A 100 6.07 14.29 25.88
C ASP A 100 6.05 14.59 24.37
N ALA A 101 7.07 14.18 23.62
CA ALA A 101 7.12 14.43 22.18
C ALA A 101 6.12 13.55 21.42
N GLN A 102 5.17 14.18 20.74
CA GLN A 102 4.25 13.49 19.83
C GLN A 102 4.90 13.31 18.46
N VAL A 103 5.13 12.05 18.05
CA VAL A 103 5.61 11.72 16.71
C VAL A 103 4.42 11.74 15.74
N LEU A 104 4.33 12.77 14.90
CA LEU A 104 3.31 12.85 13.85
C LEU A 104 3.70 11.97 12.65
N PRO A 105 2.78 11.19 12.07
CA PRO A 105 3.05 10.41 10.87
C PRO A 105 3.30 11.32 9.66
N ASN A 106 4.26 10.94 8.80
CA ASN A 106 4.54 11.65 7.55
C ASN A 106 3.27 11.71 6.67
N PRO A 107 2.80 12.92 6.28
CA PRO A 107 1.59 13.11 5.48
C PRO A 107 1.58 12.29 4.17
N PHE A 108 2.73 12.15 3.50
CA PHE A 108 2.84 11.39 2.24
C PHE A 108 2.54 9.89 2.43
N VAL A 109 3.03 9.30 3.53
CA VAL A 109 2.78 7.89 3.87
C VAL A 109 1.29 7.66 4.17
N TYR A 110 0.63 8.65 4.77
CA TYR A 110 -0.81 8.58 5.03
C TYR A 110 -1.65 8.61 3.74
N PHE A 111 -1.37 9.53 2.80
CA PHE A 111 -2.10 9.61 1.53
C PHE A 111 -1.94 8.37 0.65
N THR A 112 -0.72 7.82 0.55
CA THR A 112 -0.47 6.59 -0.21
C THR A 112 -1.21 5.38 0.38
N ASN A 113 -1.28 5.29 1.70
CA ASN A 113 -2.05 4.24 2.38
C ASN A 113 -3.56 4.41 2.19
N GLN A 114 -4.09 5.63 2.21
CA GLN A 114 -5.49 5.89 1.92
C GLN A 114 -5.86 5.56 0.47
N ALA A 115 -5.02 5.93 -0.50
CA ALA A 115 -5.25 5.60 -1.91
C ALA A 115 -5.26 4.09 -2.15
N LYS A 116 -4.39 3.32 -1.49
CA LYS A 116 -4.40 1.85 -1.55
C LYS A 116 -5.69 1.27 -0.94
N LYS A 117 -6.11 1.75 0.23
CA LYS A 117 -7.36 1.31 0.87
C LYS A 117 -8.58 1.60 0.00
N ALA A 118 -8.63 2.78 -0.62
CA ALA A 118 -9.72 3.16 -1.53
C ALA A 118 -9.78 2.27 -2.78
N ARG A 119 -8.64 1.85 -3.34
CA ARG A 119 -8.61 0.89 -4.45
C ARG A 119 -9.02 -0.51 -4.01
N GLN A 120 -8.63 -0.93 -2.80
CA GLN A 120 -8.98 -2.26 -2.28
C GLN A 120 -10.46 -2.39 -1.89
N SER A 121 -11.13 -1.29 -1.54
CA SER A 121 -12.57 -1.30 -1.24
C SER A 121 -13.43 -1.67 -2.45
N GLU A 122 -12.98 -1.33 -3.66
CA GLU A 122 -13.58 -1.75 -4.94
C GLU A 122 -13.66 -3.28 -5.02
N ALA A 123 -12.51 -3.96 -4.90
CA ALA A 123 -12.43 -5.42 -4.95
C ALA A 123 -13.24 -6.09 -3.83
N LYS A 124 -13.18 -5.56 -2.61
CA LYS A 124 -13.98 -6.07 -1.49
C LYS A 124 -15.48 -6.00 -1.79
N THR A 125 -15.94 -4.86 -2.32
CA THR A 125 -17.35 -4.64 -2.64
C THR A 125 -17.82 -5.54 -3.78
N TYR A 126 -17.05 -5.61 -4.87
CA TYR A 126 -17.41 -6.41 -6.04
C TYR A 126 -17.38 -7.90 -5.75
N THR A 127 -16.38 -8.38 -5.00
CA THR A 127 -16.32 -9.80 -4.59
C THR A 127 -17.48 -10.16 -3.68
N GLY A 128 -17.84 -9.30 -2.74
CA GLY A 128 -19.03 -9.48 -1.90
C GLY A 128 -20.35 -9.47 -2.69
N ALA A 129 -20.46 -8.64 -3.72
CA ALA A 129 -21.61 -8.64 -4.61
C ALA A 129 -21.69 -9.93 -5.45
N MET A 130 -20.57 -10.41 -6.00
CA MET A 130 -20.53 -11.69 -6.71
C MET A 130 -20.91 -12.87 -5.80
N ASN A 131 -20.50 -12.87 -4.52
CA ASN A 131 -20.96 -13.86 -3.53
C ASN A 131 -22.48 -13.87 -3.35
N ARG A 132 -23.10 -12.68 -3.17
CA ARG A 132 -24.56 -12.59 -3.01
C ARG A 132 -25.28 -13.06 -4.26
N SER A 133 -24.80 -12.68 -5.43
CA SER A 133 -25.41 -13.10 -6.69
C SER A 133 -25.19 -14.56 -7.02
N GLN A 134 -24.08 -15.18 -6.62
CA GLN A 134 -23.92 -16.63 -6.74
C GLN A 134 -24.93 -17.38 -5.88
N GLN A 135 -25.16 -16.94 -4.65
CA GLN A 135 -26.17 -17.54 -3.78
C GLN A 135 -27.57 -17.39 -4.39
N ALA A 136 -27.93 -16.20 -4.89
CA ALA A 136 -29.20 -15.98 -5.58
C ALA A 136 -29.33 -16.85 -6.85
N HIS A 137 -28.29 -16.88 -7.69
CA HIS A 137 -28.28 -17.69 -8.91
C HIS A 137 -28.43 -19.18 -8.60
N TYR A 138 -27.80 -19.67 -7.53
CA TYR A 138 -27.95 -21.06 -7.09
C TYR A 138 -29.39 -21.35 -6.64
N LEU A 139 -30.00 -20.46 -5.84
CA LEU A 139 -31.39 -20.60 -5.41
C LEU A 139 -32.38 -20.58 -6.58
N GLU A 140 -32.09 -19.83 -7.64
CA GLU A 140 -32.96 -19.74 -8.83
C GLU A 140 -32.73 -20.84 -9.87
N LYS A 141 -31.50 -21.34 -10.01
CA LYS A 141 -31.08 -22.19 -11.14
C LYS A 141 -30.58 -23.57 -10.71
N ASP A 142 -30.45 -23.82 -9.41
CA ASP A 142 -29.90 -25.05 -8.82
C ASP A 142 -28.50 -25.42 -9.37
N ARG A 143 -27.70 -24.39 -9.67
CA ARG A 143 -26.30 -24.51 -10.09
C ARG A 143 -25.58 -23.20 -9.86
N TRP A 144 -24.25 -23.24 -9.81
CA TRP A 144 -23.43 -22.04 -9.80
C TRP A 144 -23.30 -21.41 -11.20
N ALA A 145 -23.15 -20.09 -11.23
CA ALA A 145 -22.83 -19.36 -12.45
C ALA A 145 -21.40 -19.63 -12.90
N LYS A 146 -21.19 -19.73 -14.21
CA LYS A 146 -19.89 -20.08 -14.83
C LYS A 146 -19.03 -18.88 -15.23
N ASN A 147 -19.62 -17.69 -15.22
CA ASN A 147 -19.00 -16.44 -15.63
C ASN A 147 -19.75 -15.27 -14.98
N ILE A 148 -19.20 -14.06 -15.10
CA ILE A 148 -19.77 -12.85 -14.48
C ILE A 148 -21.09 -12.43 -15.14
N ASP A 149 -21.25 -12.68 -16.44
CA ASP A 149 -22.47 -12.29 -17.17
C ASP A 149 -23.70 -13.03 -16.63
N GLU A 150 -23.56 -14.32 -16.31
CA GLU A 150 -24.60 -15.13 -15.67
C GLU A 150 -25.03 -14.63 -14.27
N LEU A 151 -24.18 -13.84 -13.60
CA LEU A 151 -24.51 -13.25 -12.30
C LEU A 151 -25.38 -11.99 -12.39
N ALA A 152 -25.47 -11.35 -13.57
CA ALA A 152 -26.24 -10.13 -13.80
C ALA A 152 -25.99 -9.01 -12.76
N VAL A 153 -24.74 -8.88 -12.28
CA VAL A 153 -24.34 -7.96 -11.19
C VAL A 153 -23.90 -6.57 -11.65
N GLY A 154 -23.80 -6.33 -12.96
CA GLY A 154 -23.27 -5.07 -13.49
C GLY A 154 -21.79 -4.83 -13.20
N ILE A 155 -21.03 -5.88 -12.86
CA ILE A 155 -19.58 -5.82 -12.66
C ILE A 155 -18.89 -6.09 -13.99
N VAL A 156 -17.96 -5.20 -14.36
CA VAL A 156 -17.07 -5.44 -15.50
C VAL A 156 -15.95 -6.39 -15.11
N ALA A 157 -15.55 -7.29 -16.02
CA ALA A 157 -14.52 -8.29 -15.74
C ALA A 157 -13.13 -7.66 -15.51
N GLU A 158 -12.88 -6.45 -16.02
CA GLU A 158 -11.61 -5.76 -15.94
C GLU A 158 -11.84 -4.33 -15.46
N SER A 159 -11.21 -3.96 -14.35
CA SER A 159 -11.08 -2.56 -13.93
C SER A 159 -9.63 -2.10 -14.02
N ASP A 160 -9.37 -0.85 -13.68
CA ASP A 160 -8.00 -0.33 -13.60
C ASP A 160 -7.14 -1.04 -12.56
N ASN A 161 -7.77 -1.64 -11.54
CA ASN A 161 -7.09 -2.16 -10.36
C ASN A 161 -7.17 -3.69 -10.27
N TYR A 162 -8.22 -4.31 -10.82
CA TYR A 162 -8.53 -5.73 -10.62
C TYR A 162 -9.02 -6.43 -11.88
N ARG A 163 -8.78 -7.74 -11.91
CA ARG A 163 -9.42 -8.69 -12.82
C ARG A 163 -10.39 -9.54 -12.06
N TYR A 164 -11.63 -9.56 -12.52
CA TYR A 164 -12.71 -10.32 -11.92
C TYR A 164 -13.00 -11.56 -12.75
N LYS A 165 -13.19 -12.68 -12.07
CA LYS A 165 -13.71 -13.91 -12.67
C LYS A 165 -14.55 -14.67 -11.66
N THR A 166 -15.42 -15.54 -12.14
CA THR A 166 -16.05 -16.55 -11.30
C THR A 166 -16.08 -17.88 -12.02
N GLN A 167 -15.90 -18.97 -11.28
CA GLN A 167 -15.93 -20.32 -11.83
C GLN A 167 -16.40 -21.33 -10.77
N PRO A 168 -17.20 -22.33 -11.17
CA PRO A 168 -17.46 -23.51 -10.35
C PRO A 168 -16.21 -24.39 -10.23
N ILE A 169 -16.07 -25.06 -9.08
CA ILE A 169 -14.98 -25.99 -8.76
C ILE A 169 -15.59 -27.23 -8.10
N GLY A 170 -15.54 -28.37 -8.80
CA GLY A 170 -16.12 -29.63 -8.32
C GLY A 170 -15.26 -30.46 -7.37
N SER A 171 -14.01 -30.07 -7.09
CA SER A 171 -13.08 -30.89 -6.30
C SER A 171 -13.25 -30.80 -4.78
N ILE A 172 -14.24 -30.06 -4.28
CA ILE A 172 -14.40 -29.76 -2.84
C ILE A 172 -15.79 -30.19 -2.38
N LYS A 173 -15.85 -31.25 -1.56
CA LYS A 173 -17.09 -31.77 -0.97
C LYS A 173 -17.47 -30.98 0.27
N THR A 174 -18.50 -30.13 0.17
CA THR A 174 -19.02 -29.32 1.28
C THR A 174 -20.35 -29.80 1.86
N ALA A 175 -21.05 -30.69 1.15
CA ALA A 175 -22.31 -31.30 1.60
C ALA A 175 -22.18 -32.83 1.73
N ASN A 176 -22.84 -33.42 2.72
CA ASN A 176 -22.79 -34.86 2.96
C ASN A 176 -23.94 -35.61 2.28
N ILE A 177 -24.09 -35.40 0.98
CA ILE A 177 -25.10 -36.04 0.13
C ILE A 177 -24.44 -36.78 -1.05
N LYS A 178 -25.19 -37.69 -1.67
CA LYS A 178 -24.80 -38.32 -2.94
C LYS A 178 -24.84 -37.24 -4.04
N ASN A 179 -23.82 -37.16 -4.89
CA ASN A 179 -23.65 -36.11 -5.91
C ASN A 179 -23.63 -34.70 -5.29
N TYR A 180 -22.65 -34.42 -4.43
CA TYR A 180 -22.50 -33.11 -3.81
C TYR A 180 -22.32 -32.01 -4.89
N PRO A 181 -22.91 -30.82 -4.69
CA PRO A 181 -22.75 -29.70 -5.63
C PRO A 181 -21.30 -29.20 -5.61
N GLU A 182 -20.88 -28.62 -6.72
CA GLU A 182 -19.62 -27.88 -6.80
C GLU A 182 -19.63 -26.70 -5.81
N ILE A 183 -18.51 -25.98 -5.70
CA ILE A 183 -18.48 -24.64 -5.08
C ILE A 183 -18.25 -23.58 -6.15
N ALA A 184 -18.68 -22.35 -5.93
CA ALA A 184 -18.33 -21.24 -6.80
C ALA A 184 -17.20 -20.40 -6.18
N VAL A 185 -16.15 -20.15 -6.96
CA VAL A 185 -15.07 -19.23 -6.56
C VAL A 185 -15.17 -17.96 -7.38
N GLN A 186 -15.08 -16.82 -6.71
CA GLN A 186 -15.09 -15.47 -7.28
C GLN A 186 -13.72 -14.86 -7.00
N THR A 187 -12.96 -14.49 -8.02
CA THR A 187 -11.62 -13.93 -7.83
C THR A 187 -11.64 -12.46 -8.21
N ALA A 188 -11.05 -11.61 -7.36
CA ALA A 188 -10.63 -10.26 -7.71
C ALA A 188 -9.11 -10.20 -7.59
N LEU A 189 -8.43 -10.44 -8.70
CA LEU A 189 -6.97 -10.49 -8.79
C LEU A 189 -6.41 -9.09 -9.02
N ALA A 190 -5.55 -8.61 -8.14
CA ALA A 190 -4.93 -7.31 -8.30
C ALA A 190 -4.07 -7.23 -9.57
N LYS A 191 -4.13 -6.09 -10.25
CA LYS A 191 -3.33 -5.78 -11.44
C LYS A 191 -2.09 -4.95 -11.11
N LYS A 192 -2.10 -4.25 -9.97
CA LYS A 192 -1.05 -3.31 -9.55
C LYS A 192 -0.35 -3.83 -8.30
N GLU A 193 0.96 -3.57 -8.23
CA GLU A 193 1.75 -3.85 -7.03
C GLU A 193 1.24 -3.06 -5.82
N GLY A 194 1.41 -3.63 -4.63
CA GLY A 194 0.95 -3.02 -3.38
C GLY A 194 -0.56 -3.10 -3.13
N LEU A 195 -1.32 -3.75 -4.03
CA LEU A 195 -2.73 -4.11 -3.79
C LEU A 195 -2.86 -5.58 -3.39
N LYS A 196 -3.75 -5.83 -2.43
CA LYS A 196 -4.16 -7.18 -2.04
C LYS A 196 -5.16 -7.76 -3.03
N SER A 197 -5.17 -9.08 -3.17
CA SER A 197 -6.15 -9.82 -3.96
C SER A 197 -7.24 -10.40 -3.07
N TYR A 198 -8.42 -10.61 -3.63
CA TYR A 198 -9.59 -11.09 -2.89
C TYR A 198 -10.18 -12.32 -3.54
N LEU A 199 -10.72 -13.21 -2.71
CA LEU A 199 -11.41 -14.43 -3.14
C LEU A 199 -12.75 -14.55 -2.42
N GLY A 200 -13.85 -14.53 -3.15
CA GLY A 200 -15.15 -14.96 -2.69
C GLY A 200 -15.29 -16.46 -2.91
N VAL A 201 -15.90 -17.15 -1.96
CA VAL A 201 -16.27 -18.55 -2.14
C VAL A 201 -17.70 -18.73 -1.68
N SER A 202 -18.56 -19.17 -2.59
CA SER A 202 -19.96 -19.53 -2.34
C SER A 202 -20.10 -21.04 -2.45
N TYR A 203 -20.77 -21.66 -1.49
CA TYR A 203 -20.89 -23.12 -1.40
C TYR A 203 -22.20 -23.53 -0.76
N VAL A 204 -22.55 -24.81 -0.87
CA VAL A 204 -23.73 -25.39 -0.22
C VAL A 204 -23.28 -26.32 0.91
N THR A 205 -23.96 -26.27 2.04
CA THR A 205 -23.81 -27.24 3.13
C THR A 205 -25.16 -27.88 3.47
N GLY A 206 -25.13 -29.08 4.04
CA GLY A 206 -26.32 -29.84 4.43
C GLY A 206 -26.08 -31.35 4.46
N SER A 207 -26.99 -32.06 5.12
CA SER A 207 -26.94 -33.52 5.32
C SER A 207 -28.00 -34.28 4.51
N SER A 208 -28.94 -33.56 3.91
CA SER A 208 -29.98 -34.10 3.03
C SER A 208 -30.17 -33.16 1.83
N SER A 209 -30.73 -33.67 0.73
CA SER A 209 -31.03 -32.84 -0.45
C SER A 209 -32.06 -31.74 -0.16
N ASN A 210 -32.88 -31.91 0.88
CA ASN A 210 -33.97 -31.00 1.21
C ASN A 210 -33.54 -29.93 2.24
N ASP A 211 -32.36 -30.07 2.84
CA ASP A 211 -31.83 -29.17 3.90
C ASP A 211 -30.55 -28.44 3.45
N LEU A 212 -30.43 -28.19 2.15
CA LEU A 212 -29.28 -27.51 1.58
C LEU A 212 -29.35 -26.01 1.83
N THR A 213 -28.28 -25.44 2.39
CA THR A 213 -28.15 -24.01 2.66
C THR A 213 -26.94 -23.46 1.92
N THR A 214 -27.11 -22.33 1.24
CA THR A 214 -26.01 -21.60 0.61
C THR A 214 -25.28 -20.75 1.65
N LEU A 215 -23.95 -20.80 1.65
CA LEU A 215 -23.08 -19.98 2.47
C LEU A 215 -22.03 -19.31 1.59
N ALA A 216 -21.43 -18.23 2.09
CA ALA A 216 -20.31 -17.58 1.42
C ALA A 216 -19.25 -17.10 2.42
N ILE A 217 -17.99 -17.12 1.98
CA ILE A 217 -16.85 -16.50 2.66
C ILE A 217 -16.19 -15.46 1.75
N LEU A 218 -15.47 -14.51 2.36
CA LEU A 218 -14.61 -13.57 1.66
C LEU A 218 -13.21 -13.65 2.25
N CYS A 219 -12.24 -13.87 1.38
CA CYS A 219 -10.84 -14.01 1.72
C CYS A 219 -10.06 -12.81 1.17
N GLU A 220 -9.13 -12.31 1.97
CA GLU A 220 -8.17 -11.27 1.60
C GLU A 220 -6.75 -11.86 1.65
N SER A 221 -5.90 -11.54 0.67
CA SER A 221 -4.50 -11.97 0.71
C SER A 221 -3.76 -11.31 1.88
N ASN A 222 -2.92 -12.08 2.56
CA ASN A 222 -2.16 -11.58 3.71
C ASN A 222 -1.21 -10.47 3.27
N GLU A 223 -0.55 -10.67 2.12
CA GLU A 223 0.33 -9.71 1.47
C GLU A 223 -0.23 -9.23 0.11
N PRO A 224 0.17 -8.05 -0.38
CA PRO A 224 -0.10 -7.63 -1.75
C PRO A 224 0.38 -8.67 -2.76
N THR A 225 -0.47 -9.01 -3.73
CA THR A 225 -0.15 -10.06 -4.71
C THR A 225 -0.96 -9.89 -5.99
N THR A 226 -0.30 -10.12 -7.12
CA THR A 226 -0.90 -10.25 -8.46
C THR A 226 -0.95 -11.70 -8.93
N LYS A 227 -0.59 -12.64 -8.05
CA LYS A 227 -0.60 -14.09 -8.32
C LYS A 227 -1.95 -14.69 -7.93
N GLU A 228 -2.39 -15.64 -8.76
CA GLU A 228 -3.61 -16.41 -8.51
C GLU A 228 -3.54 -17.16 -7.18
N ALA A 229 -4.68 -17.22 -6.50
CA ALA A 229 -4.81 -17.95 -5.24
C ALA A 229 -4.81 -19.48 -5.48
N GLY A 230 -4.42 -20.23 -4.45
CA GLY A 230 -4.70 -21.67 -4.41
C GLY A 230 -6.19 -21.97 -4.25
N LEU A 231 -6.54 -23.25 -4.26
CA LEU A 231 -7.91 -23.69 -3.99
C LEU A 231 -8.26 -23.52 -2.51
N PRO A 232 -9.51 -23.12 -2.19
CA PRO A 232 -10.00 -23.12 -0.81
C PRO A 232 -10.08 -24.56 -0.27
N LYS A 233 -10.12 -24.70 1.05
CA LYS A 233 -10.16 -26.01 1.74
C LYS A 233 -11.49 -26.16 2.47
N PHE A 234 -11.93 -27.38 2.73
CA PHE A 234 -13.06 -27.66 3.61
C PHE A 234 -12.58 -28.47 4.81
N ASP A 235 -12.85 -27.99 6.03
CA ASP A 235 -12.37 -28.61 7.27
C ASP A 235 -13.37 -29.60 7.89
N GLY A 236 -14.46 -29.91 7.18
CA GLY A 236 -15.57 -30.71 7.68
C GLY A 236 -16.71 -29.90 8.30
N LYS A 237 -16.52 -28.59 8.52
CA LYS A 237 -17.54 -27.67 9.07
C LYS A 237 -17.80 -26.50 8.14
N ALA A 238 -16.74 -25.84 7.67
CA ALA A 238 -16.81 -24.65 6.84
C ALA A 238 -15.72 -24.63 5.77
N VAL A 239 -15.98 -23.88 4.70
CA VAL A 239 -14.93 -23.56 3.73
C VAL A 239 -13.94 -22.58 4.37
N GLN A 240 -12.67 -22.83 4.14
CA GLN A 240 -11.52 -22.07 4.60
C GLN A 240 -10.81 -21.42 3.42
N CYS A 241 -10.26 -20.23 3.66
CA CYS A 241 -9.45 -19.53 2.67
C CYS A 241 -8.22 -20.35 2.28
N PRO A 242 -7.71 -20.19 1.05
CA PRO A 242 -6.46 -20.82 0.63
C PRO A 242 -5.27 -20.28 1.43
N ASP A 243 -4.15 -21.00 1.38
CA ASP A 243 -2.92 -20.60 2.07
C ASP A 243 -2.47 -19.20 1.60
N GLY A 244 -2.07 -18.35 2.56
CA GLY A 244 -1.72 -16.95 2.30
C GLY A 244 -2.91 -15.99 2.22
N TYR A 245 -4.13 -16.46 2.52
CA TYR A 245 -5.32 -15.62 2.61
C TYR A 245 -6.00 -15.77 3.98
N THR A 246 -6.65 -14.69 4.44
CA THR A 246 -7.41 -14.63 5.70
C THR A 246 -8.88 -14.37 5.41
N ASN A 247 -9.77 -15.05 6.14
CA ASN A 247 -11.21 -14.80 6.06
C ASN A 247 -11.54 -13.46 6.72
N ILE A 248 -12.28 -12.60 6.01
CA ILE A 248 -12.67 -11.25 6.43
C ILE A 248 -14.18 -11.04 6.44
N ASN A 249 -14.97 -12.12 6.32
CA ASN A 249 -16.38 -12.07 6.67
C ASN A 249 -16.50 -11.94 8.18
N ASN A 250 -17.03 -10.79 8.62
CA ASN A 250 -17.38 -10.51 9.99
C ASN A 250 -18.85 -10.82 10.20
#